data_AF-A0A528FGA6-F1
#
_entry.id   AF-A0A528FGA6-F1
#
_cell.length_a   1.000
_cell.length_b   1.000
_cell.length_c   1.000
_cell.angle_alpha   90.00
_cell.angle_beta   90.00
_cell.angle_gamma   90.00
#
_symmetry.space_group_name_H-M   'P 1'
#
loop_
_entity.id
_entity.type
_entity.pdbx_description
1 polymer ?
#
loop_
_entity_poly.entity_id
_entity_poly.type
_entity_poly.pdbx_seq_one_letter_code
_entity_poly.pdbx_strand_id
1 'polypeptide(L)' 'MEGEVAVVVDDVPMGASLDEARAAIRLIMLVNDVTLRSLTAPELAKGFGFFQSKPSSAFSPVAVTPDELGEAW' A
#
# COMPACT_ATOMS: atom_id res chain seq x y z
N MET A 1 -5.58 -10.23 10.05
CA MET A 1 -5.79 -9.20 9.01
C MET A 1 -4.94 -8.00 9.39
N GLU A 2 -4.47 -7.26 8.41
CA GLU A 2 -3.73 -6.00 8.62
C GLU A 2 -4.44 -4.96 7.75
N GLY A 3 -5.26 -4.13 8.40
CA GLY A 3 -6.02 -3.09 7.71
C GLY A 3 -5.15 -1.85 7.51
N GLU A 4 -5.04 -1.38 6.28
CA GLU A 4 -4.24 -0.22 5.90
C GLU A 4 -4.98 0.65 4.87
N VAL A 5 -4.39 1.80 4.56
CA VAL A 5 -4.82 2.70 3.48
C VAL A 5 -3.73 2.68 2.41
N ALA A 6 -4.13 2.45 1.16
CA ALA A 6 -3.25 2.46 0.01
C ALA A 6 -3.59 3.62 -0.92
N VAL A 7 -2.57 4.16 -1.58
CA VAL A 7 -2.73 5.16 -2.64
C VAL A 7 -2.26 4.61 -3.98
N VAL A 8 -2.94 5.00 -5.06
CA VAL A 8 -2.46 4.80 -6.44
C VAL A 8 -1.83 6.09 -6.90
N VAL A 9 -0.60 6.01 -7.40
CA VAL A 9 0.12 7.15 -7.98
C VAL A 9 0.11 7.07 -9.50
N ASP A 10 0.23 8.23 -10.12
CA ASP A 10 0.61 8.40 -11.52
C ASP A 10 2.09 8.10 -11.72
N ASP A 11 2.63 8.38 -12.91
CA ASP A 11 4.07 8.30 -13.16
C ASP A 11 4.87 9.16 -12.15
N VAL A 12 5.79 8.52 -11.41
CA VAL A 12 6.69 9.18 -10.45
C VAL A 12 8.13 9.08 -10.97
N PRO A 13 8.83 10.21 -11.22
CA PRO A 13 10.20 10.17 -11.71
C PRO A 13 11.16 9.62 -10.66
N MET A 14 12.24 8.98 -11.11
CA MET A 14 13.31 8.52 -10.21
C MET A 14 13.93 9.72 -9.50
N GLY A 15 13.99 9.67 -8.16
CA GLY A 15 14.50 10.77 -7.34
C GLY A 15 13.51 11.94 -7.16
N ALA A 16 12.21 11.69 -7.37
CA ALA A 16 11.16 12.67 -7.12
C ALA A 16 11.27 13.34 -5.74
N SER A 17 11.01 14.65 -5.73
CA SER A 17 10.81 15.44 -4.53
C SER A 17 9.49 15.06 -3.82
N LEU A 18 9.34 15.53 -2.58
CA LEU A 18 8.12 15.33 -1.81
C LEU A 18 6.89 15.94 -2.49
N ASP A 19 7.05 17.11 -3.11
CA ASP A 19 5.96 17.82 -3.79
C ASP A 19 5.53 17.07 -5.06
N GLU A 20 6.48 16.54 -5.83
CA GLU A 20 6.20 15.69 -6.98
C GLU A 20 5.47 14.40 -6.57
N ALA A 21 5.93 13.74 -5.51
CA ALA A 21 5.29 12.53 -4.99
C ALA A 21 3.85 12.81 -4.49
N ARG A 22 3.65 13.92 -3.76
CA ARG A 22 2.30 14.32 -3.30
C ARG A 22 1.38 14.62 -4.47
N ALA A 23 1.88 15.33 -5.49
CA ALA A 23 1.11 15.67 -6.68
C ALA A 23 0.80 14.46 -7.57
N ALA A 24 1.53 13.35 -7.42
CA ALA A 24 1.29 12.13 -8.19
C ALA A 24 0.15 11.26 -7.65
N ILE A 25 -0.36 11.49 -6.43
CA ILE A 25 -1.45 10.68 -5.87
C ILE A 25 -2.75 10.88 -6.68
N ARG A 26 -3.38 9.78 -7.10
CA ARG A 26 -4.60 9.77 -7.93
C ARG A 26 -5.81 9.17 -7.22
N LEU A 27 -5.62 8.08 -6.48
CA LEU A 27 -6.70 7.36 -5.80
C LEU A 27 -6.28 6.89 -4.42
N ILE A 28 -7.26 6.70 -3.53
CA ILE A 28 -7.14 6.18 -2.18
C ILE A 28 -8.10 5.01 -2.02
N MET A 29 -7.67 3.94 -1.35
CA MET A 29 -8.51 2.78 -1.05
C MET A 29 -8.09 2.10 0.26
N LEU A 30 -8.94 1.24 0.79
CA LEU A 30 -8.58 0.38 1.92
C LEU A 30 -7.89 -0.89 1.39
N VAL A 31 -6.97 -1.45 2.18
CA VAL A 31 -6.36 -2.74 1.89
C VAL A 31 -6.31 -3.59 3.16
N ASN A 32 -6.52 -4.89 2.98
CA ASN A 32 -6.15 -5.91 3.95
C ASN A 32 -4.90 -6.61 3.44
N ASP A 33 -3.75 -6.23 4.00
CA ASP A 33 -2.48 -6.87 3.70
C ASP A 33 -2.35 -8.16 4.52
N VAL A 34 -2.67 -9.29 3.92
CA VAL A 34 -2.81 -10.55 4.65
C VAL A 34 -1.43 -11.03 5.08
N THR A 35 -1.27 -11.28 6.39
CA THR A 35 -0.02 -11.82 6.94
C THR A 35 -0.22 -13.18 7.61
N LEU A 36 0.53 -14.17 7.14
CA LEU A 36 0.67 -15.49 7.76
C LEU A 36 1.77 -15.45 8.81
N ARG A 37 1.45 -14.92 10.00
CA ARG A 37 2.44 -14.59 11.05
C ARG A 37 3.32 -15.76 11.50
N SER A 38 2.82 -16.99 11.43
CA SER A 38 3.60 -18.20 11.75
C SER A 38 4.76 -18.43 10.78
N LEU A 39 4.69 -17.89 9.56
CA LEU A 39 5.72 -18.02 8.53
C LEU A 39 6.68 -16.83 8.50
N THR A 40 6.30 -15.68 9.06
CA THR A 40 7.06 -14.42 8.97
C THR A 40 8.49 -14.53 9.51
N ALA A 41 8.66 -14.94 10.77
CA ALA A 41 9.99 -15.02 11.38
C ALA A 41 10.95 -15.98 10.65
N PRO A 42 10.57 -17.25 10.36
CA PRO A 42 11.47 -18.16 9.65
C PRO A 42 11.70 -17.75 8.19
N GLU A 43 10.78 -17.03 7.55
CA GLU A 43 10.98 -16.49 6.21
C GLU A 43 11.98 -15.32 6.20
N LEU A 44 11.80 -14.33 7.08
CA LEU A 44 12.71 -13.20 7.19
C LEU A 44 14.14 -13.63 7.56
N ALA A 45 14.28 -14.67 8.37
CA ALA A 45 15.59 -15.24 8.73
C ALA A 45 16.40 -15.74 7.51
N LYS A 46 15.75 -15.98 6.35
CA LYS A 46 16.43 -16.35 5.10
C LYS A 46 17.10 -15.16 4.40
N GLY A 47 16.73 -13.92 4.74
CA GLY A 47 17.36 -12.70 4.24
C GLY A 47 16.82 -12.14 2.91
N PHE A 48 15.72 -12.68 2.38
CA PHE A 48 15.14 -12.27 1.09
C PHE A 48 13.80 -11.50 1.22
N GLY A 49 13.47 -11.02 2.42
CA GLY A 49 12.21 -10.32 2.69
C GLY A 49 11.01 -11.26 2.77
N PHE A 50 9.81 -10.72 2.53
CA PHE A 50 8.55 -11.47 2.57
C PHE A 50 8.21 -12.04 1.20
N PHE A 51 7.67 -13.26 1.18
CA PHE A 51 7.18 -13.88 -0.05
C PHE A 51 5.98 -14.79 0.23
N GLN A 52 6.19 -15.86 0.98
CA GLN A 52 5.14 -16.81 1.37
C GLN A 52 4.30 -16.27 2.54
N SER A 53 4.89 -15.49 3.44
CA SER A 53 4.17 -14.98 4.61
C SER A 53 3.25 -13.79 4.30
N LYS A 54 3.33 -13.23 3.08
CA LYS A 54 2.47 -12.18 2.53
C LYS A 54 1.74 -12.68 1.27
N PRO A 55 0.68 -13.50 1.42
CA PRO A 55 -0.16 -13.95 0.30
C PRO A 55 -0.96 -12.79 -0.33
N SER A 56 -1.83 -13.09 -1.30
CA SER A 56 -2.67 -12.09 -1.97
C SER A 56 -3.44 -11.20 -0.99
N SER A 57 -3.15 -9.90 -1.03
CA SER A 57 -3.90 -8.85 -0.33
C SER A 57 -5.26 -8.62 -1.00
N ALA A 58 -6.19 -7.99 -0.28
CA ALA A 58 -7.50 -7.61 -0.81
C ALA A 58 -7.76 -6.12 -0.62
N PHE A 59 -8.28 -5.45 -1.64
CA PHE A 59 -8.61 -4.03 -1.61
C PHE A 59 -10.10 -3.78 -1.39
N SER A 60 -10.47 -2.57 -0.97
CA SER A 60 -11.88 -2.17 -0.94
C SER A 60 -12.51 -2.22 -2.34
N PRO A 61 -13.83 -2.43 -2.43
CA PRO A 61 -14.53 -2.47 -3.73
C PRO A 61 -14.46 -1.17 -4.54
N VAL A 62 -14.10 -0.06 -3.89
CA VAL A 62 -14.02 1.27 -4.47
C VAL A 62 -12.70 1.92 -4.05
N ALA A 63 -12.11 2.67 -4.99
CA ALA A 63 -11.05 3.63 -4.74
C ALA A 63 -11.58 5.03 -5.08
N VAL A 64 -11.26 6.02 -4.26
CA VAL A 64 -11.78 7.41 -4.39
C VAL A 64 -10.64 8.37 -4.72
N THR A 65 -10.93 9.49 -5.38
CA THR A 65 -9.95 10.55 -5.60
C THR A 65 -9.70 11.34 -4.31
N PRO A 66 -8.55 12.03 -4.15
CA PRO A 66 -8.27 12.85 -2.97
C PRO A 66 -9.35 13.89 -2.63
N ASP A 67 -9.95 14.52 -3.64
CA ASP A 67 -10.99 15.54 -3.44
C ASP A 67 -12.29 14.98 -2.86
N GLU A 68 -12.61 13.70 -3.11
CA GLU A 68 -13.78 13.01 -2.51
C GLU A 68 -13.62 12.83 -0.99
N LEU A 69 -12.39 12.89 -0.46
CA LEU A 69 -12.14 12.87 0.99
C LEU A 69 -12.39 14.23 1.67
N GLY A 70 -12.51 15.33 0.90
CA GLY A 70 -12.75 16.67 1.41
C GLY A 70 -11.73 17.10 2.48
N GLU A 71 -12.20 17.59 3.62
CA GLU A 71 -11.36 18.02 4.75
C GLU A 71 -10.58 16.89 5.43
N ALA A 72 -10.85 15.62 5.08
CA ALA A 72 -10.12 14.47 5.61
C ALA A 72 -8.85 14.11 4.82
N TRP A 73 -8.57 14.83 3.72
CA TRP A 73 -7.32 14.73 2.96
C TRP A 73 -6.19 15.59 3.53
#